data_AF-A0A2D9NHQ2-F1
#
_entry.id   AF-A0A2D9NHQ2-F1
#
_cell.length_a   1.000
_cell.length_b   1.000
_cell.length_c   1.000
_cell.angle_alpha   90.00
_cell.angle_beta   90.00
_cell.angle_gamma   90.00
#
_symmetry.space_group_name_H-M   'P 1'
#
loop_
_entity.id
_entity.type
_entity.pdbx_description
1 polymer ?
#
loop_
_entity_poly.entity_id
_entity_poly.type
_entity_poly.pdbx_seq_one_letter_code
_entity_poly.pdbx_strand_id
1 'polypeptide(L)'
;MVNWSIENGNLPDLIDKFQVHVLKFRNGKWLYQKFIPNKNLLQQSKQLLEKDVIQMNNLVEKMGPMKNLSLIPLSNNPHFCKKCSFKKSCPAKNGLEKAKNEQFLLEYNLVKERFLSN
;
A
#
# COMPACT_ATOMS: atom_id res chain seq x y z
N MET A 1 -8.70 -1.11 -16.91
CA MET A 1 -9.61 -0.68 -18.00
C MET A 1 -8.96 0.30 -18.96
N VAL A 2 -8.45 1.47 -18.53
CA VAL A 2 -7.85 2.46 -19.46
C VAL A 2 -6.63 1.93 -20.23
N ASN A 3 -5.73 1.18 -19.56
CA ASN A 3 -4.57 0.59 -20.24
C ASN A 3 -4.98 -0.48 -21.27
N TRP A 4 -5.97 -1.32 -20.92
CA TRP A 4 -6.56 -2.31 -21.82
C TRP A 4 -7.22 -1.65 -23.04
N SER A 5 -7.93 -0.52 -22.87
CA SER A 5 -8.54 0.19 -24.00
C SER A 5 -7.52 0.87 -24.92
N ILE A 6 -6.34 1.25 -24.41
CA ILE A 6 -5.25 1.82 -25.22
C ILE A 6 -4.50 0.73 -26.00
N GLU A 7 -4.32 -0.45 -25.39
CA GLU A 7 -3.59 -1.58 -26.00
C GLU A 7 -4.43 -2.36 -27.01
N ASN A 8 -5.77 -2.35 -26.89
CA ASN A 8 -6.66 -2.96 -27.88
C ASN A 8 -6.98 -1.95 -28.99
N GLY A 9 -6.20 -2.01 -30.08
CA GLY A 9 -6.26 -1.12 -31.26
C GLY A 9 -7.56 -1.09 -32.08
N ASN A 10 -8.65 -1.68 -31.56
CA ASN A 10 -10.00 -1.57 -32.12
C ASN A 10 -10.75 -0.32 -31.63
N LEU A 11 -10.17 0.44 -30.72
CA LEU A 11 -10.68 1.73 -30.27
C LEU A 11 -9.89 2.84 -30.97
N PRO A 12 -10.55 3.88 -31.50
CA PRO A 12 -9.82 4.96 -32.14
C PRO A 12 -8.86 5.60 -31.12
N ASP A 13 -7.66 5.98 -31.56
CA ASP A 13 -6.63 6.57 -30.71
C ASP A 13 -7.08 7.98 -30.29
N LEU A 14 -7.87 8.02 -29.23
CA LEU A 14 -8.62 9.19 -28.77
C LEU A 14 -8.07 9.70 -27.43
N ILE A 15 -6.76 9.56 -27.19
CA ILE A 15 -6.12 10.01 -25.94
C ILE A 15 -6.52 11.46 -25.60
N ASP A 16 -6.68 12.32 -26.61
CA ASP A 16 -7.12 13.72 -26.45
C ASP A 16 -8.63 13.90 -26.19
N LYS A 17 -9.46 12.86 -26.33
CA LYS A 17 -10.91 12.92 -26.04
C LYS A 17 -11.30 12.43 -24.66
N PHE A 18 -10.40 11.77 -23.92
CA PHE A 18 -10.72 11.27 -22.58
C PHE A 18 -10.37 12.32 -21.52
N GLN A 19 -11.40 12.95 -20.95
CA GLN A 19 -11.27 13.79 -19.76
C GLN A 19 -11.76 13.02 -18.53
N VAL A 20 -10.93 12.96 -17.49
CA VAL A 20 -11.31 12.34 -16.22
C VAL A 20 -11.88 13.41 -15.31
N HIS A 21 -13.10 13.16 -14.85
CA HIS A 21 -13.82 13.98 -13.88
C HIS A 21 -13.84 13.25 -12.53
N VAL A 22 -13.24 13.87 -11.52
CA VAL A 22 -13.19 13.34 -10.15
C VAL A 22 -14.06 14.20 -9.27
N LEU A 23 -15.08 13.58 -8.67
CA LEU A 23 -15.92 14.19 -7.66
C LEU A 23 -15.61 13.52 -6.31
N LYS A 24 -15.17 14.30 -5.32
CA LYS A 24 -14.82 13.79 -3.98
C LYS A 24 -15.47 14.67 -2.91
N PHE A 25 -16.07 14.05 -1.90
CA PHE A 25 -16.61 14.77 -0.75
C PHE A 25 -15.58 14.78 0.38
N ARG A 26 -15.16 15.96 0.84
CA ARG A 26 -14.18 16.09 1.95
C ARG A 26 -14.50 17.32 2.79
N ASN A 27 -14.49 17.16 4.11
CA ASN A 27 -14.74 18.23 5.08
C ASN A 27 -16.05 19.01 4.82
N GLY A 28 -17.14 18.30 4.52
CA GLY A 28 -18.45 18.92 4.28
C GLY A 28 -18.60 19.59 2.92
N LYS A 29 -17.62 19.49 2.02
CA LYS A 29 -17.63 20.14 0.70
C LYS A 29 -17.42 19.13 -0.42
N TRP A 30 -18.14 19.32 -1.53
CA TRP A 30 -17.86 18.64 -2.79
C TRP A 30 -16.66 19.31 -3.46
N LEU A 31 -15.63 18.52 -3.75
CA LEU A 31 -14.46 18.93 -4.49
C LEU A 31 -14.53 18.27 -5.86
N TYR A 32 -14.46 19.09 -6.89
CA TYR A 32 -14.47 18.65 -8.28
C TYR A 32 -13.09 18.91 -8.90
N GLN A 33 -12.56 17.90 -9.58
CA GLN A 33 -11.28 17.99 -10.28
C GLN A 33 -11.45 17.40 -11.68
N LYS A 34 -10.84 18.06 -12.66
CA LYS A 34 -10.79 17.59 -14.05
C LYS A 34 -9.34 17.54 -14.51
N PHE A 35 -8.95 16.46 -15.17
CA PHE A 35 -7.64 16.35 -15.79
C PHE A 35 -7.69 15.45 -17.02
N ILE A 36 -6.78 15.71 -17.96
CA ILE A 36 -6.58 14.88 -19.15
C ILE A 36 -5.45 13.91 -18.81
N PRO A 37 -5.67 12.59 -18.83
CA PRO A 37 -4.61 11.62 -18.60
C PRO A 37 -3.55 11.75 -19.68
N ASN A 38 -2.29 11.96 -19.30
CA ASN A 38 -1.16 11.89 -20.22
C ASN A 38 -0.41 10.57 -20.06
N LYS A 39 0.41 10.21 -21.06
CA LYS A 39 1.20 8.95 -21.05
C LYS A 39 2.11 8.85 -19.81
N ASN A 40 2.66 9.97 -19.34
CA ASN A 40 3.52 9.99 -18.16
C ASN A 40 2.75 9.65 -16.87
N LEU A 41 1.58 10.23 -16.66
CA LEU A 41 0.72 9.97 -15.50
C LEU A 41 0.26 8.51 -15.49
N LEU A 42 -0.07 7.97 -16.67
CA LEU A 42 -0.43 6.57 -16.83
C LEU A 42 0.74 5.65 -16.44
N GLN A 43 1.93 5.92 -16.96
CA GLN A 43 3.14 5.16 -16.65
C GLN A 43 3.49 5.25 -15.16
N GLN A 44 3.43 6.44 -14.56
CA GLN A 44 3.68 6.65 -13.13
C GLN A 44 2.66 5.89 -12.27
N SER A 45 1.38 5.91 -12.66
CA SER A 45 0.33 5.18 -11.96
C SER A 45 0.55 3.67 -12.04
N LYS A 46 0.95 3.15 -13.21
CA LYS A 46 1.31 1.74 -13.39
C LYS A 46 2.48 1.35 -12.50
N GLN A 47 3.56 2.12 -12.52
CA GLN A 47 4.73 1.88 -11.68
C GLN A 47 4.42 1.93 -10.19
N LEU A 48 3.51 2.82 -9.76
CA LEU A 48 3.05 2.87 -8.37
C LEU A 48 2.36 1.56 -7.97
N LEU A 49 1.42 1.08 -8.80
CA LEU A 49 0.70 -0.17 -8.56
C LEU A 49 1.63 -1.38 -8.55
N GLU A 50 2.58 -1.44 -9.48
CA GLU A 50 3.58 -2.52 -9.52
C GLU A 50 4.44 -2.53 -8.25
N LYS A 51 4.90 -1.36 -7.80
CA LYS A 51 5.65 -1.24 -6.55
C LYS A 51 4.81 -1.66 -5.35
N ASP A 52 3.55 -1.26 -5.28
CA ASP A 52 2.65 -1.64 -4.19
C ASP A 52 2.48 -3.16 -4.14
N VAL A 53 2.28 -3.81 -5.28
CA VAL A 53 2.16 -5.29 -5.37
C VAL A 53 3.45 -5.97 -4.92
N ILE A 54 4.60 -5.50 -5.39
CA ILE A 54 5.90 -6.05 -4.98
C ILE A 54 6.08 -5.93 -3.46
N GLN A 55 5.77 -4.76 -2.88
CA GLN A 55 5.89 -4.56 -1.44
C GLN A 55 4.90 -5.44 -0.66
N MET A 56 3.66 -5.61 -1.14
CA MET A 56 2.70 -6.52 -0.52
C MET A 56 3.20 -7.97 -0.53
N ASN A 57 3.79 -8.43 -1.63
CA ASN A 57 4.37 -9.77 -1.71
C ASN A 57 5.55 -9.94 -0.75
N ASN A 58 6.46 -8.97 -0.71
CA ASN A 58 7.58 -8.99 0.25
C ASN A 58 7.10 -9.04 1.71
N LEU A 59 5.99 -8.35 2.03
CA LEU A 59 5.39 -8.42 3.37
C LEU A 59 4.81 -9.81 3.66
N VAL A 60 4.17 -10.45 2.69
CA VAL A 60 3.66 -11.81 2.83
C VAL A 60 4.80 -12.79 3.06
N GLU A 61 5.89 -12.69 2.31
CA GLU A 61 7.09 -13.49 2.51
C GLU A 61 7.72 -13.25 3.89
N LYS A 62 7.82 -11.99 4.32
CA LYS A 62 8.38 -11.63 5.63
C LYS A 62 7.60 -12.24 6.80
N MET A 63 6.28 -12.37 6.68
CA MET A 63 5.44 -12.99 7.72
C MET A 63 5.63 -14.51 7.84
N GLY A 64 6.24 -15.15 6.86
CA GLY A 64 6.46 -16.59 6.81
C GLY A 64 5.17 -17.42 6.69
N PRO A 65 5.28 -18.77 6.70
CA PRO A 65 4.15 -19.67 6.47
C PRO A 65 3.07 -19.57 7.55
N MET A 66 3.44 -19.19 8.77
CA MET A 66 2.53 -19.01 9.91
C MET A 66 1.81 -17.64 9.91
N LYS A 67 2.09 -16.77 8.92
CA LYS A 67 1.52 -15.42 8.78
C LYS A 67 1.60 -14.60 10.07
N ASN A 68 2.79 -14.50 10.66
CA ASN A 68 2.98 -13.81 11.93
C ASN A 68 2.81 -12.29 11.77
N LEU A 69 1.69 -11.76 12.26
CA LEU A 69 1.35 -10.33 12.18
C LEU A 69 2.32 -9.42 12.96
N SER A 70 3.08 -9.96 13.92
CA SER A 70 4.06 -9.20 14.69
C SER A 70 5.29 -8.78 13.87
N LEU A 71 5.48 -9.37 12.68
CA LEU A 71 6.57 -9.04 11.76
C LEU A 71 6.17 -8.00 10.70
N ILE A 72 4.89 -7.62 10.65
CA ILE A 72 4.40 -6.57 9.75
C ILE A 72 4.88 -5.23 10.28
N PRO A 73 5.41 -4.34 9.42
CA PRO A 73 5.77 -2.99 9.83
C PRO A 73 4.56 -2.24 10.41
N LEU A 74 4.72 -1.77 11.64
CA LEU A 74 3.73 -0.95 12.32
C LEU A 74 3.69 0.48 11.76
N SER A 75 2.55 1.15 11.95
CA SER A 75 2.39 2.53 11.47
C SER A 75 3.42 3.49 12.07
N ASN A 76 3.82 4.50 11.30
CA ASN A 76 4.67 5.58 11.81
C ASN A 76 3.92 6.61 12.64
N ASN A 77 2.60 6.72 12.46
CA ASN A 77 1.80 7.73 13.14
C ASN A 77 0.64 7.08 13.92
N PRO A 78 0.55 7.32 15.25
CA PRO A 78 -0.49 6.73 16.09
C PRO A 78 -1.91 7.18 15.70
N HIS A 79 -2.06 8.27 14.94
CA HIS A 79 -3.35 8.72 14.43
C HIS A 79 -4.03 7.66 13.55
N PHE A 80 -3.27 6.96 12.71
CA PHE A 80 -3.82 5.90 11.86
C PHE A 80 -4.35 4.72 12.66
N CYS A 81 -3.73 4.41 13.80
CA CYS A 81 -4.18 3.35 14.71
C CYS A 81 -5.56 3.65 15.32
N LYS A 82 -5.96 4.92 15.45
CA LYS A 82 -7.27 5.30 16.03
C LYS A 82 -8.46 4.89 15.15
N LYS A 83 -8.27 4.92 13.83
CA LYS A 83 -9.31 4.61 12.83
C LYS A 83 -9.15 3.23 12.18
N CYS A 84 -8.16 2.45 12.62
CA CYS A 84 -7.87 1.14 12.04
C CYS A 84 -8.90 0.10 12.50
N SER A 85 -9.58 -0.54 11.55
CA SER A 85 -10.56 -1.60 11.82
C SER A 85 -9.94 -2.84 12.48
N PHE A 86 -8.64 -3.07 12.27
CA PHE A 86 -7.91 -4.23 12.80
C PHE A 86 -7.26 -3.98 14.16
N LYS A 87 -7.60 -2.88 14.85
CA LYS A 87 -6.98 -2.53 16.14
C LYS A 87 -7.07 -3.65 17.19
N LYS A 88 -8.15 -4.44 17.20
CA LYS A 88 -8.38 -5.53 18.16
C LYS A 88 -7.37 -6.68 18.02
N SER A 89 -7.01 -7.03 16.78
CA SER A 89 -6.05 -8.10 16.46
C SER A 89 -4.63 -7.58 16.23
N CYS A 90 -4.42 -6.25 16.30
CA CYS A 90 -3.13 -5.63 16.05
C CYS A 90 -2.17 -5.85 17.24
N PRO A 91 -0.90 -6.20 17.00
CA PRO A 91 0.11 -6.29 18.06
C PRO A 91 0.30 -4.95 18.80
N ALA A 92 0.10 -3.82 18.12
CA ALA A 92 0.18 -2.47 18.71
C ALA A 92 -1.04 -2.06 19.56
N LYS A 93 -1.97 -2.97 19.90
CA LYS A 93 -3.17 -2.67 20.69
C LYS A 93 -2.87 -1.98 22.04
N ASN A 94 -1.75 -2.35 22.67
CA ASN A 94 -1.33 -1.88 23.99
C ASN A 94 -0.36 -0.68 23.93
N GLY A 95 -0.08 -0.17 22.73
CA GLY A 95 0.82 0.96 22.51
C GLY A 95 1.73 0.74 21.30
N LEU A 96 1.86 1.77 20.47
CA LEU A 96 2.64 1.72 19.24
C LEU A 96 4.15 1.59 19.51
N GLU A 97 4.69 2.36 20.46
CA GLU A 97 6.12 2.37 20.76
C GLU A 97 6.59 1.03 21.33
N LYS A 98 5.83 0.45 22.27
CA LYS A 98 6.15 -0.87 22.85
C LYS A 98 6.19 -1.95 21.77
N ALA A 99 5.16 -1.99 20.93
CA ALA A 99 5.08 -2.98 19.86
C ALA A 99 6.18 -2.81 18.80
N LYS A 100 6.67 -1.58 18.56
CA LYS A 100 7.85 -1.35 17.69
C LYS A 100 9.12 -1.92 18.29
N ASN A 101 9.34 -1.75 19.60
CA ASN A 101 10.50 -2.33 20.28
C ASN A 101 10.44 -3.85 20.28
N GLU A 102 9.26 -4.43 20.55
CA GLU A 102 9.03 -5.87 20.48
C GLU A 102 9.30 -6.42 19.07
N GLN A 103 8.80 -5.73 18.04
CA GLN A 103 9.07 -6.09 16.65
C GLN A 103 10.57 -6.06 16.33
N PHE A 104 11.28 -5.00 16.75
CA PHE A 104 12.72 -4.90 16.52
C PHE A 104 13.50 -6.05 17.16
N LEU A 105 13.14 -6.42 18.40
CA LEU A 105 13.75 -7.55 19.10
C LEU A 105 13.46 -8.89 18.40
N LEU A 106 12.23 -9.09 17.94
CA LEU A 106 11.85 -10.29 17.17
C LEU A 106 12.64 -10.39 15.85
N GLU A 107 12.75 -9.29 15.12
CA GLU A 107 13.50 -9.25 13.86
C GLU A 107 15.01 -9.51 14.09
N TYR A 108 15.60 -8.92 15.14
CA TYR A 108 16.98 -9.17 15.51
C TYR A 108 17.23 -10.66 15.84
N ASN A 109 16.34 -11.27 16.63
CA ASN A 109 16.45 -12.68 17.00
C ASN A 109 16.33 -13.60 15.77
N LEU A 110 15.38 -13.34 14.87
CA LEU A 110 15.22 -14.10 13.64
C LEU A 110 16.46 -14.02 12.74
N VAL A 111 17.07 -12.84 12.62
CA VAL A 111 18.31 -12.67 11.86
C VAL A 111 19.48 -13.38 12.53
N LYS A 112 19.60 -13.27 13.85
CA LYS A 112 20.62 -13.97 14.64
C LYS A 112 20.53 -15.49 14.47
N GLU A 113 19.33 -16.06 14.57
CA GLU A 113 19.11 -17.49 14.37
C GLU A 113 19.51 -17.94 12.97
N ARG A 114 19.13 -17.18 11.92
CA ARG A 114 19.56 -17.48 10.54
C ARG A 114 21.07 -17.42 10.35
N PHE A 115 21.74 -16.48 11.00
CA PHE A 115 23.20 -16.37 10.94
C PHE A 115 23.89 -17.53 11.64
N LEU A 116 23.35 -18.02 12.74
CA LEU A 116 23.90 -19.16 13.49
C LEU A 116 23.60 -20.52 12.85
N SER A 117 22.57 -20.61 12.01
CA SER A 117 22.19 -21.83 11.28
C SER A 117 22.89 -22.00 9.93
N ASN A 118 23.64 -20.98 9.48
CA ASN A 118 24.44 -20.98 8.24
C ASN A 118 25.93 -21.13 8.57
#